data_AF-A0A640QL60-F1
#
_entry.id   AF-A0A640QL60-F1
#
_cell.length_a   1.000
_cell.length_b   1.000
_cell.length_c   1.000
_cell.angle_alpha   90.00
_cell.angle_beta   90.00
_cell.angle_gamma   90.00
#
_symmetry.space_group_name_H-M   'P 1'
#
loop_
_entity.id
_entity.type
_entity.pdbx_description
1 polymer ?
#
loop_
_entity_poly.entity_id
_entity_poly.type
_entity_poly.pdbx_seq_one_letter_code
_entity_poly.pdbx_strand_id
1 'polypeptide(L)'
;MNMEKWAKTREKGKQRFVLINGVLGWGVTTAILWAALMEYIEPSENIWVRPIIALIIFPIAGVAFGHLMWKKSEKAYDKEIRKAL
;
A
#
# COMPACT_ATOMS: atom_id res chain seq x y z
N MET A 1 -2.28 2.45 -16.53
CA MET A 1 -0.96 2.17 -15.90
C MET A 1 0.09 2.46 -16.94
N ASN A 2 1.07 3.31 -16.64
CA ASN A 2 2.18 3.55 -17.57
C ASN A 2 3.13 2.34 -17.50
N MET A 3 3.31 1.64 -18.64
CA MET A 3 4.02 0.36 -18.69
C MET A 3 5.53 0.50 -18.52
N GLU A 4 6.13 1.60 -19.00
CA GLU A 4 7.55 1.89 -18.76
C GLU A 4 7.83 2.13 -17.28
N LYS A 5 6.93 2.88 -16.62
CA LYS A 5 7.03 3.13 -15.18
C LYS A 5 6.84 1.84 -14.38
N TRP A 6 5.93 0.97 -14.80
CA TRP A 6 5.75 -0.34 -14.18
C TRP A 6 6.97 -1.24 -14.37
N ALA A 7 7.55 -1.31 -15.57
CA ALA A 7 8.75 -2.09 -15.84
C ALA A 7 9.91 -1.71 -14.89
N LYS A 8 10.22 -0.40 -14.78
CA LYS A 8 11.25 0.11 -13.84
C LYS A 8 10.94 -0.19 -12.37
N THR A 9 9.65 -0.27 -12.02
CA THR A 9 9.23 -0.61 -10.65
C THR A 9 9.37 -2.11 -10.41
N ARG A 10 9.01 -2.93 -11.40
CA ARG A 10 9.07 -4.38 -11.38
C ARG A 10 10.50 -4.90 -11.25
N GLU A 11 11.45 -4.28 -11.96
CA GLU A 11 12.88 -4.60 -11.89
C GLU A 11 13.45 -4.54 -10.47
N LYS A 12 12.91 -3.66 -9.62
CA LYS A 12 13.32 -3.52 -8.22
C LYS A 12 12.74 -4.60 -7.31
N GLY A 13 11.88 -5.47 -7.83
CA GLY A 13 11.36 -6.65 -7.16
C GLY A 13 10.06 -6.45 -6.37
N LYS A 14 9.32 -7.55 -6.23
CA LYS A 14 8.02 -7.61 -5.55
C LYS A 14 8.09 -7.24 -4.08
N GLN A 15 9.07 -7.75 -3.33
CA GLN A 15 9.19 -7.48 -1.90
C GLN A 15 9.37 -5.99 -1.62
N ARG A 16 10.25 -5.33 -2.38
CA ARG A 16 10.45 -3.88 -2.29
C ARG A 16 9.18 -3.12 -2.65
N PHE A 17 8.44 -3.56 -3.67
CA PHE A 17 7.16 -2.94 -4.01
C PHE A 17 6.16 -3.04 -2.87
N VAL A 18 5.99 -4.23 -2.27
CA VAL A 18 5.07 -4.46 -1.15
C VAL A 18 5.45 -3.61 0.04
N LEU A 19 6.74 -3.56 0.41
CA LEU A 19 7.21 -2.75 1.52
C LEU A 19 6.99 -1.25 1.27
N ILE A 20 7.40 -0.74 0.11
CA ILE A 20 7.36 0.72 -0.13
C ILE A 20 5.96 1.19 -0.51
N ASN A 21 5.26 0.52 -1.41
CA ASN A 21 3.97 0.99 -1.92
C ASN A 21 2.81 0.45 -1.11
N GLY A 22 2.91 -0.79 -0.61
CA GLY A 22 1.88 -1.41 0.22
C GLY A 22 1.98 -0.96 1.68
N VAL A 23 3.10 -1.25 2.34
CA VAL A 23 3.26 -1.00 3.78
C VAL A 23 3.48 0.49 4.08
N LEU A 24 4.53 1.09 3.54
CA LEU A 24 4.87 2.49 3.85
C LEU A 24 3.92 3.47 3.13
N GLY A 25 3.71 3.26 1.83
CA GLY A 25 2.92 4.15 1.00
C GLY A 25 1.44 4.15 1.36
N TRP A 26 0.82 2.97 1.46
CA TRP A 26 -0.60 2.84 1.80
C TRP A 26 -0.81 2.62 3.29
N GLY A 27 -0.23 1.56 3.89
CA GLY A 27 -0.49 1.17 5.27
C GLY A 27 -0.18 2.25 6.31
N VAL A 28 1.06 2.75 6.37
CA VAL A 28 1.48 3.76 7.34
C VAL A 28 0.75 5.09 7.11
N THR A 29 0.66 5.54 5.85
CA THR A 29 -0.05 6.78 5.52
C THR A 29 -1.53 6.71 5.94
N THR A 30 -2.21 5.60 5.64
CA THR A 30 -3.61 5.40 6.04
C THR A 30 -3.74 5.31 7.56
N ALA A 31 -2.81 4.66 8.27
CA ALA A 31 -2.81 4.62 9.72
C ALA A 31 -2.80 6.02 10.34
N ILE A 32 -1.89 6.87 9.87
CA ILE A 32 -1.73 8.25 10.37
C ILE A 32 -2.97 9.08 10.06
N LEU A 33 -3.45 9.04 8.81
CA LEU A 33 -4.63 9.79 8.40
C LEU A 33 -5.89 9.35 9.15
N TRP A 34 -6.09 8.03 9.28
CA TRP A 34 -7.24 7.48 9.98
C TRP A 34 -7.20 7.80 11.47
N ALA A 35 -6.04 7.67 12.11
CA ALA A 35 -5.90 7.99 13.53
C ALA A 35 -6.15 9.48 13.80
N ALA A 36 -5.61 10.39 12.97
CA ALA A 36 -5.84 11.83 13.10
C ALA A 36 -7.31 12.20 12.85
N LEU A 37 -7.94 11.60 11.83
CA LEU A 37 -9.36 11.81 11.54
C LEU A 37 -10.24 11.32 12.69
N MET A 38 -9.93 10.16 13.26
CA MET A 38 -10.71 9.60 14.36
C MET A 38 -10.54 10.39 15.65
N GLU A 39 -9.34 10.92 15.92
CA GLU A 39 -9.15 11.80 17.07
C GLU A 39 -9.95 13.11 16.93
N TYR A 40 -10.16 13.58 15.70
CA TYR A 40 -11.01 14.74 15.44
C TYR A 40 -12.52 14.45 15.60
N ILE A 41 -12.98 13.26 15.18
CA ILE A 41 -14.40 12.87 15.22
C ILE A 41 -14.81 12.37 16.61
N GLU A 42 -13.96 11.55 17.23
CA GLU A 42 -14.18 10.86 18.49
C GLU A 42 -12.88 10.90 19.31
N PRO A 43 -12.62 12.04 19.99
CA PRO A 43 -11.44 12.21 20.80
C PRO A 43 -11.33 11.10 21.83
N SER A 44 -10.14 10.52 21.93
CA SER A 44 -9.88 9.44 22.89
C SER A 44 -9.32 9.98 24.19
N GLU A 45 -9.60 9.34 25.33
CA GLU A 45 -8.99 9.74 26.61
C GLU A 45 -7.46 9.65 26.56
N ASN A 46 -6.92 8.70 25.79
CA ASN A 46 -5.50 8.56 25.53
C ASN A 46 -5.22 8.58 24.02
N ILE A 47 -4.73 9.73 23.57
CA ILE A 47 -4.38 10.03 22.17
C ILE A 47 -3.37 9.05 21.54
N TRP A 48 -2.64 8.26 22.32
CA TRP A 48 -1.61 7.35 21.81
C TRP A 48 -2.11 5.93 21.52
N VAL A 49 -3.19 5.49 22.16
CA VAL A 49 -3.68 4.11 22.02
C VAL A 49 -4.14 3.83 20.59
N ARG A 50 -4.99 4.73 20.05
CA ARG A 50 -5.58 4.57 18.71
C ARG A 50 -4.52 4.61 17.59
N PRO A 51 -3.56 5.56 17.55
CA PRO A 51 -2.47 5.57 16.56
C PRO A 51 -1.58 4.34 16.62
N ILE A 52 -1.22 3.83 17.82
CA ILE A 52 -0.35 2.65 17.96
C ILE A 52 -1.03 1.43 17.34
N ILE A 53 -2.31 1.20 17.65
CA ILE A 53 -3.08 0.10 17.08
C ILE A 53 -3.18 0.25 15.55
N ALA A 54 -3.48 1.46 15.06
CA ALA A 54 -3.56 1.74 13.63
C ALA A 54 -2.22 1.47 12.91
N LEU A 55 -1.09 1.86 13.50
CA LEU A 55 0.25 1.64 12.97
C LEU A 55 0.70 0.18 12.99
N ILE A 56 -0.08 -0.73 13.58
CA ILE A 56 0.14 -2.17 13.47
C ILE A 56 -0.81 -2.74 12.42
N ILE A 57 -2.11 -2.47 12.54
CA ILE A 57 -3.13 -3.09 11.70
C ILE A 57 -3.01 -2.66 10.23
N PHE A 58 -2.88 -1.36 9.95
CA PHE A 58 -2.86 -0.87 8.57
C PHE A 58 -1.59 -1.27 7.81
N PRO A 59 -0.37 -1.28 8.40
CA PRO A 59 0.80 -1.88 7.77
C PRO A 59 0.65 -3.35 7.40
N ILE A 60 0.04 -4.17 8.27
CA ILE A 60 -0.25 -5.58 7.98
C ILE A 60 -1.23 -5.68 6.80
N ALA A 61 -2.31 -4.89 6.81
CA ALA A 61 -3.22 -4.81 5.67
C ALA A 61 -2.50 -4.30 4.40
N GLY A 62 -1.52 -3.42 4.55
CA GLY A 62 -0.67 -2.89 3.50
C GLY A 62 0.19 -3.97 2.82
N VAL A 63 0.60 -5.02 3.54
CA VAL A 63 1.26 -6.19 2.94
C VAL A 63 0.31 -6.90 1.98
N ALA A 64 -0.91 -7.20 2.43
CA ALA A 64 -1.93 -7.84 1.60
C ALA A 64 -2.30 -6.96 0.38
N PHE A 65 -2.54 -5.67 0.62
CA PHE A 65 -2.81 -4.70 -0.44
C PHE A 65 -1.68 -4.61 -1.46
N GLY A 66 -0.43 -4.53 -1.00
CA GLY A 66 0.76 -4.51 -1.86
C GLY A 66 0.85 -5.76 -2.74
N HIS A 67 0.55 -6.94 -2.20
CA HIS A 67 0.50 -8.19 -2.97
C HIS A 67 -0.60 -8.20 -4.03
N LEU A 68 -1.80 -7.76 -3.68
CA LEU A 68 -2.93 -7.66 -4.61
C LEU A 68 -2.63 -6.67 -5.75
N MET A 69 -2.08 -5.51 -5.41
CA MET A 69 -1.70 -4.49 -6.39
C MET A 69 -0.58 -4.97 -7.31
N TRP A 70 0.44 -5.65 -6.78
CA TRP A 70 1.46 -6.28 -7.60
C TRP A 70 0.83 -7.24 -8.62
N LYS A 71 0.01 -8.19 -8.16
CA LYS A 71 -0.63 -9.18 -9.04
C LYS A 71 -1.51 -8.54 -10.11
N LYS A 72 -2.25 -7.47 -9.74
CA LYS A 72 -3.07 -6.71 -10.69
C LYS A 72 -2.22 -6.02 -11.75
N SER A 73 -1.11 -5.40 -11.35
CA SER A 73 -0.19 -4.75 -12.27
C SER A 73 0.51 -5.74 -13.18
N GLU A 74 0.98 -6.87 -12.66
CA GLU A 74 1.57 -7.95 -13.48
C GLU A 74 0.60 -8.46 -14.54
N LYS A 75 -0.64 -8.75 -14.15
CA LYS A 75 -1.67 -9.20 -15.09
C LYS A 75 -1.96 -8.16 -16.17
N ALA A 76 -1.93 -6.88 -15.83
CA ALA A 76 -2.12 -5.79 -16.79
C ALA A 76 -0.92 -5.65 -17.74
N TYR A 77 0.30 -5.82 -17.22
CA TYR A 77 1.53 -5.77 -18.02
C TYR A 77 1.61 -6.93 -19.02
N ASP A 78 1.36 -8.16 -18.56
CA ASP A 78 1.35 -9.36 -19.41
C ASP A 78 0.31 -9.27 -20.54
N LYS A 79 -0.85 -8.68 -20.24
CA LYS A 79 -1.91 -8.47 -21.24
C LYS A 79 -1.47 -7.50 -22.34
N GLU A 80 -0.76 -6.43 -22.01
CA GLU A 80 -0.28 -5.47 -23.01
C GLU A 80 0.89 -6.02 -23.82
N ILE A 81 1.83 -6.73 -23.19
CA ILE A 81 2.92 -7.41 -23.91
C ILE A 81 2.35 -8.42 -24.93
N ARG A 82 1.34 -9.21 -24.54
CA ARG A 82 0.69 -10.20 -25.44
C ARG A 82 -0.05 -9.59 -26.62
N LYS A 83 -0.50 -8.33 -26.54
CA LYS A 83 -1.16 -7.63 -27.67
C LYS A 83 -0.15 -7.06 -28.67
N ALA A 84 1.09 -6.85 -28.23
CA ALA A 84 2.15 -6.28 -29.06
C ALA A 84 2.93 -7.35 -29.85
N LEU A 85 2.69 -8.63 -29.55
CA LEU A 85 3.15 -9.81 -30.29
C LEU A 85 2.10 -10.21 -31.33
#